data_AF-A0A378LC93-F1
#
_entry.id   AF-A0A378LC93-F1
#
_cell.length_a   1.000
_cell.length_b   1.000
_cell.length_c   1.000
_cell.angle_alpha   90.00
_cell.angle_beta   90.00
_cell.angle_gamma   90.00
#
_symmetry.space_group_name_H-M   'P 1'
#
loop_
_entity.id
_entity.type
_entity.pdbx_description
1 polymer ?
#
loop_
_entity_poly.entity_id
_entity_poly.type
_entity_poly.pdbx_seq_one_letter_code
_entity_poly.pdbx_strand_id
1 'polypeptide(L)' 'MIGFIQKTFIFLLALFFPWIVFLMNDNPGGAFVALALQATVIGWPFATIWALRTHYPPPKKEKS' A
#
# COMPACT_ATOMS: atom_id res chain seq x y z
N MET A 1 4.09 -16.54 15.64
CA MET A 1 5.38 -15.92 15.27
C MET A 1 5.49 -15.52 13.78
N ILE A 2 4.68 -16.05 12.86
CA ILE A 2 4.72 -15.69 11.42
C ILE A 2 4.20 -14.27 11.12
N GLY A 3 3.29 -13.72 11.93
CA GLY A 3 2.60 -12.46 11.61
C GLY A 3 3.44 -11.17 11.68
N PHE A 4 4.56 -11.15 12.42
CA PHE A 4 5.39 -9.94 12.54
C PHE A 4 6.34 -9.80 11.35
N ILE A 5 7.00 -10.90 10.97
CA ILE A 5 7.96 -10.95 9.85
C ILE A 5 7.26 -10.65 8.52
N GLN A 6 6.06 -11.18 8.32
CA GLN A 6 5.25 -10.89 7.14
C GLN A 6 4.85 -9.41 7.06
N LYS A 7 4.52 -8.78 8.20
CA LYS A 7 4.21 -7.35 8.27
C LYS A 7 5.40 -6.49 7.85
N THR A 8 6.59 -6.79 8.39
CA THR A 8 7.82 -6.08 8.00
C THR A 8 8.14 -6.30 6.53
N PHE A 9 7.95 -7.51 6.02
CA PHE A 9 8.17 -7.82 4.60
C PHE A 9 7.22 -7.02 3.69
N ILE A 10 5.93 -6.96 4.02
CA ILE A 10 4.94 -6.15 3.29
C ILE A 10 5.27 -4.66 3.40
N PHE A 11 5.79 -4.19 4.53
CA PHE A 11 6.24 -2.80 4.69
C PHE A 11 7.41 -2.44 3.78
N LEU A 12 8.43 -3.30 3.73
CA LEU A 12 9.53 -3.15 2.78
C LEU A 12 9.01 -3.21 1.33
N LEU A 13 8.10 -4.14 1.04
CA LEU A 13 7.52 -4.26 -0.30
C LEU A 13 6.69 -3.03 -0.69
N ALA A 14 5.91 -2.46 0.23
CA ALA A 14 5.17 -1.22 0.04
C ALA A 14 6.07 0.02 -0.10
N LEU A 15 7.29 -0.04 0.46
CA LEU A 15 8.30 0.99 0.29
C LEU A 15 8.92 0.89 -1.10
N PHE A 16 9.47 -0.25 -1.51
CA PHE A 16 10.20 -0.34 -2.79
C PHE A 16 9.29 -0.53 -4.01
N PHE A 17 8.15 -1.20 -3.85
CA PHE A 17 7.23 -1.58 -4.92
C PHE A 17 5.76 -1.44 -4.48
N PRO A 18 5.29 -0.21 -4.15
CA PRO A 18 3.91 0.04 -3.68
C PRO A 18 2.83 -0.46 -4.65
N TRP A 19 3.09 -0.47 -5.96
CA TRP A 19 2.13 -0.96 -6.95
C TRP A 19 1.77 -2.45 -6.78
N ILE A 20 2.70 -3.27 -6.26
CA ILE A 20 2.45 -4.71 -6.06
C ILE A 20 1.39 -4.88 -4.97
N VAL A 21 1.47 -4.08 -3.91
CA VAL A 21 0.50 -4.10 -2.80
C VAL A 21 -0.90 -3.71 -3.28
N PHE A 22 -1.00 -2.79 -4.24
CA PHE A 22 -2.28 -2.42 -4.86
C PHE A 22 -2.84 -3.52 -5.78
N LEU A 23 -1.99 -4.18 -6.57
CA LEU A 23 -2.39 -5.31 -7.40
C LEU A 23 -2.85 -6.51 -6.55
N MET A 24 -2.19 -6.76 -5.42
CA MET A 24 -2.60 -7.80 -4.46
C MET A 24 -3.94 -7.51 -3.78
N ASN A 25 -4.40 -6.25 -3.82
CA ASN A 25 -5.63 -5.81 -3.16
C ASN A 25 -6.73 -5.49 -4.19
N ASP A 26 -6.69 -6.13 -5.36
CA ASP A 26 -7.65 -5.99 -6.46
C ASP A 26 -7.90 -4.55 -6.92
N ASN A 27 -6.92 -3.66 -6.74
CA ASN A 27 -7.02 -2.25 -7.10
C ASN A 27 -6.03 -1.87 -8.21
N PRO A 28 -6.34 -2.22 -9.48
CA PRO A 28 -5.46 -1.93 -10.60
C PRO A 28 -5.28 -0.43 -10.83
N GLY A 29 -6.29 0.39 -10.55
CA GLY A 29 -6.19 1.85 -10.63
C GLY A 29 -5.18 2.42 -9.64
N GLY A 30 -5.20 1.93 -8.40
CA GLY A 30 -4.22 2.28 -7.38
C GLY A 30 -2.79 1.90 -7.76
N ALA A 31 -2.61 0.77 -8.45
CA ALA A 31 -1.31 0.33 -8.95
C ALA A 31 -0.75 1.28 -10.02
N PHE A 32 -1.58 1.75 -10.96
CA PHE A 32 -1.19 2.76 -11.95
C PHE A 32 -0.81 4.10 -11.32
N VAL A 33 -1.57 4.55 -10.31
CA VAL A 33 -1.23 5.78 -9.58
C VAL A 33 0.06 5.60 -8.79
N ALA A 34 0.28 4.45 -8.15
CA ALA A 34 1.52 4.14 -7.46
C ALA A 34 2.73 4.11 -8.40
N LEU A 35 2.57 3.59 -9.63
CA LEU A 35 3.58 3.66 -10.70
C LEU A 35 3.93 5.10 -11.07
N ALA A 36 2.92 5.95 -11.29
CA ALA A 36 3.13 7.36 -11.61
C ALA A 36 3.78 8.12 -10.43
N LEU A 37 3.35 7.83 -9.20
CA LEU A 37 3.91 8.42 -7.99
C LEU A 37 5.35 7.98 -7.75
N GLN A 38 5.69 6.71 -8.02
CA GLN A 38 7.05 6.18 -7.90
C GLN A 38 8.03 6.79 -8.91
N ALA A 39 7.54 7.32 -10.04
CA ALA A 39 8.37 8.11 -10.96
C ALA A 39 8.81 9.46 -10.35
N THR A 40 8.26 9.86 -9.20
CA THR A 40 8.59 11.10 -8.50
C THR A 40 9.08 10.83 -7.07
N VAL A 41 10.13 11.53 -6.63
CA VAL A 41 10.65 11.41 -5.26
C VAL A 41 9.60 11.78 -4.20
N ILE A 42 8.71 12.71 -4.54
CA ILE A 42 7.61 13.16 -3.65
C ILE A 42 6.48 12.13 -3.63
N GLY A 43 6.13 11.52 -4.76
CA GLY A 43 5.06 10.55 -4.83
C GLY A 43 5.41 9.24 -4.12
N TRP A 44 6.69 8.92 -3.97
CA TRP A 44 7.16 7.72 -3.29
C TRP A 44 6.59 7.53 -1.87
N PRO A 45 6.75 8.47 -0.90
CA PRO A 45 6.14 8.35 0.42
C PRO A 45 4.60 8.36 0.38
N PHE A 46 3.99 9.11 -0.55
CA PHE A 46 2.53 9.12 -0.73
C PHE A 46 2.00 7.75 -1.16
N ALA A 47 2.67 7.09 -2.12
CA ALA A 47 2.31 5.77 -2.60
C ALA A 47 2.41 4.71 -1.50
N THR A 48 3.45 4.77 -0.65
CA THR A 48 3.62 3.86 0.48
C THR A 48 2.51 4.02 1.53
N ILE A 49 2.18 5.26 1.92
CA ILE A 49 1.08 5.52 2.88
C ILE A 49 -0.25 5.03 2.32
N TRP A 50 -0.48 5.23 1.03
CA TRP A 50 -1.72 4.85 0.38
C TRP A 50 -1.85 3.32 0.28
N ALA A 51 -0.77 2.61 -0.10
CA ALA A 51 -0.72 1.15 -0.12
C ALA A 51 -1.04 0.55 1.27
N LEU A 52 -0.45 1.12 2.33
CA LEU A 52 -0.71 0.70 3.71
C LEU A 52 -2.17 0.94 4.11
N ARG A 53 -2.76 2.09 3.74
CA ARG A 53 -4.15 2.42 4.04
C ARG A 53 -5.13 1.50 3.31
N THR A 54 -4.79 1.08 2.10
CA THR A 54 -5.58 0.13 1.31
C THR A 54 -5.52 -1.27 1.91
N HIS A 55 -4.35 -1.71 2.40
CA HIS A 55 -4.21 -3.04 3.02
C HIS A 55 -4.75 -3.11 4.47
N TYR A 56 -4.69 -2.02 5.23
CA TYR A 56 -5.31 -1.89 6.55
C TYR A 56 -6.39 -0.80 6.48
N PRO A 57 -7.56 -1.10 5.89
CA PRO A 57 -8.65 -0.14 5.90
C PRO A 57 -8.99 0.19 7.35
N PRO A 58 -9.19 1.48 7.68
CA PRO A 58 -9.65 1.83 9.02
C PRO A 58 -10.93 1.05 9.31
N PRO A 59 -11.13 0.56 10.56
CA PRO A 59 -12.34 -0.16 10.91
C PRO A 59 -13.53 0.69 10.48
N LYS A 60 -14.36 0.13 9.60
CA LYS A 60 -15.55 0.78 9.09
C LYS A 60 -16.38 1.14 10.32
N LYS A 61 -16.41 2.42 10.71
CA LYS A 61 -17.35 2.90 11.72
C LYS A 61 -18.71 2.62 11.13
N GLU A 62 -19.35 1.57 11.62
CA GLU A 62 -20.76 1.32 11.42
C GLU A 62 -21.47 2.61 11.83
N LYS A 63 -22.02 3.31 10.83
CA LYS A 63 -22.79 4.51 11.05
C LYS A 63 -24.05 4.04 11.77
N SER A 64 -24.03 4.15 13.10
CA SER A 64 -25.22 4.07 13.95
C SER A 64 -26.11 5.27 13.73
#